data_AF-A0A401PF13-F1
#
_entry.id   AF-A0A401PF13-F1
#
_cell.length_a   1.000
_cell.length_b   1.000
_cell.length_c   1.000
_cell.angle_alpha   90.00
_cell.angle_beta   90.00
_cell.angle_gamma   90.00
#
_symmetry.space_group_name_H-M   'P 1'
#
loop_
_entity.id
_entity.type
_entity.pdbx_description
1 polymer ?
#
loop_
_entity_poly.entity_id
_entity_poly.type
_entity_poly.pdbx_seq_one_letter_code
_entity_poly.pdbx_strand_id
1 'polypeptide(L)'
;MPSWTRTVDAKYGVAVWNFKGTQEYHIPLQIGDTVNILQVCEGWYRGYSLKNRSVTGIFPASIIHIKNAVVELRGNQENIISTEVPMVQEITTTLREWSNIWKQLYMVSKQEQFFLFLDMTKALSEQLL
;
A
#
# COMPACT_ATOMS: atom_id res chain seq x y z
N MET A 1 25.38 7.95 18.35
CA MET A 1 23.91 7.80 18.39
C MET A 1 23.44 7.60 16.97
N PRO A 2 22.53 6.66 16.72
CA PRO A 2 21.97 6.43 15.39
C PRO A 2 21.26 7.69 14.91
N SER A 3 21.57 8.17 13.71
CA SER A 3 20.94 9.36 13.13
C SER A 3 20.02 9.00 11.98
N TRP A 4 18.87 9.67 11.92
CA TRP A 4 17.93 9.53 10.80
C TRP A 4 18.55 10.13 9.54
N THR A 5 18.70 9.31 8.50
CA THR A 5 19.27 9.72 7.22
C THR A 5 18.21 9.64 6.12
N ARG A 6 18.16 10.64 5.23
CA ARG A 6 17.21 10.64 4.11
C ARG A 6 17.55 9.47 3.18
N THR A 7 16.54 8.68 2.80
CA THR A 7 16.75 7.60 1.84
C THR A 7 16.98 8.17 0.44
N VAL A 8 17.88 7.56 -0.34
CA VAL A 8 18.09 7.92 -1.76
C VAL A 8 17.26 6.98 -2.64
N ASP A 9 17.41 5.67 -2.46
CA ASP A 9 16.81 4.66 -3.34
C ASP A 9 15.48 4.09 -2.78
N ALA A 10 15.38 3.95 -1.46
CA ALA A 10 14.19 3.42 -0.79
C ALA A 10 13.15 4.54 -0.57
N LYS A 11 12.37 4.87 -1.60
CA LYS A 11 11.31 5.89 -1.55
C LYS A 11 9.90 5.34 -1.38
N TYR A 12 9.69 4.12 -1.85
CA TYR A 12 8.39 3.48 -1.89
C TYR A 12 8.51 2.01 -1.49
N GLY A 13 7.51 1.52 -0.76
CA GLY A 13 7.45 0.12 -0.41
C GLY A 13 6.05 -0.34 -0.06
N VAL A 14 5.92 -1.66 0.07
CA VAL A 14 4.67 -2.34 0.43
C VAL A 14 4.93 -3.16 1.69
N ALA A 15 4.05 -3.04 2.68
CA ALA A 15 4.09 -3.86 3.87
C ALA A 15 3.78 -5.33 3.52
N VAL A 16 4.71 -6.23 3.84
CA VAL A 16 4.54 -7.69 3.66
C VAL A 16 4.09 -8.39 4.95
N TRP A 17 3.97 -7.64 6.04
CA TRP A 17 3.47 -8.14 7.32
C TRP A 17 2.64 -7.09 8.07
N ASN A 18 1.79 -7.56 8.98
CA ASN A 18 0.98 -6.69 9.83
C ASN A 18 1.80 -6.13 11.00
N PHE A 19 1.84 -4.81 11.13
CA PHE A 19 2.45 -4.11 12.25
C PHE A 19 1.39 -3.32 13.01
N LYS A 20 1.17 -3.70 14.27
CA LYS A 20 0.10 -3.10 15.09
C LYS A 20 0.43 -1.70 15.60
N GLY A 21 1.71 -1.31 15.64
CA GLY A 21 2.15 -0.03 16.17
C GLY A 21 1.79 0.17 17.65
N THR A 22 2.64 -0.29 18.56
CA THR A 22 2.35 -0.26 20.02
C THR A 22 2.96 0.91 20.78
N GLN A 23 3.76 1.76 20.13
CA GLN A 23 4.48 2.87 20.77
C GLN A 23 4.13 4.20 20.11
N GLU A 24 4.50 5.29 20.77
CA GLU A 24 4.39 6.64 20.24
C GLU A 24 5.11 6.75 18.88
N TYR A 25 4.52 7.48 17.95
CA TYR A 25 5.01 7.65 16.57
C TYR A 25 5.01 6.39 15.68
N HIS A 26 4.61 5.22 16.18
CA HIS A 26 4.41 4.06 15.30
C HIS A 26 3.18 4.28 14.43
N ILE A 27 3.33 4.06 13.12
CA ILE A 27 2.16 3.96 12.24
C ILE A 27 1.80 2.48 12.05
N PRO A 28 0.55 2.07 12.35
CA PRO A 28 0.13 0.72 12.09
C PRO A 28 0.08 0.47 10.58
N LEU A 29 0.50 -0.72 10.16
CA LEU A 29 0.49 -1.15 8.77
C LEU A 29 -0.15 -2.52 8.67
N GLN A 30 -0.94 -2.73 7.62
CA GLN A 30 -1.48 -4.02 7.24
C GLN A 30 -0.75 -4.56 6.01
N ILE A 31 -0.75 -5.87 5.81
CA ILE A 31 -0.25 -6.49 4.59
C ILE A 31 -0.88 -5.83 3.37
N GLY A 32 -0.04 -5.43 2.41
CA GLY A 32 -0.45 -4.72 1.20
C GLY A 32 -0.55 -3.20 1.35
N ASP A 33 -0.33 -2.64 2.54
CA ASP A 33 -0.25 -1.19 2.71
C ASP A 33 0.97 -0.62 2.01
N THR A 34 0.75 0.43 1.25
CA THR A 34 1.77 1.14 0.48
C THR A 34 2.25 2.35 1.26
N VAL A 35 3.57 2.52 1.38
CA VAL A 35 4.20 3.58 2.19
C VAL A 35 5.17 4.44 1.37
N ASN A 36 5.24 5.73 1.69
CA ASN A 36 6.36 6.60 1.34
C ASN A 36 7.42 6.47 2.44
N ILE A 37 8.68 6.31 2.05
CA ILE A 37 9.82 6.27 2.97
C ILE A 37 10.63 7.55 2.79
N LEU A 38 10.75 8.31 3.88
CA LEU A 38 11.46 9.58 3.91
C LEU A 38 12.88 9.40 4.45
N GLN A 39 13.02 8.63 5.54
CA GLN A 39 14.27 8.46 6.27
C GLN A 39 14.42 7.02 6.77
N VAL A 40 15.67 6.65 7.04
CA VAL A 40 16.05 5.36 7.64
C VAL A 40 16.95 5.59 8.84
N CYS A 41 16.79 4.75 9.87
CA CYS A 41 17.64 4.69 11.05
C CYS A 41 17.63 3.25 11.58
N GLU A 42 18.78 2.57 11.57
CA GLU A 42 19.00 1.24 12.17
C GLU A 42 17.79 0.27 12.12
N GLY A 43 17.40 -0.15 10.92
CA GLY A 43 16.32 -1.13 10.74
C GLY A 43 14.91 -0.56 10.89
N TRP A 44 14.77 0.76 11.03
CA TRP A 44 13.49 1.47 11.01
C TRP A 44 13.43 2.45 9.84
N TYR A 45 12.24 2.56 9.27
CA TYR A 45 11.89 3.62 8.34
C TYR A 45 11.01 4.65 9.02
N ARG A 46 11.15 5.90 8.59
CA ARG A 46 10.25 7.00 8.90
C ARG A 46 9.59 7.47 7.62
N GLY A 47 8.27 7.62 7.67
CA GLY A 47 7.46 7.89 6.49
C GLY A 47 5.98 7.95 6.80
N TYR A 48 5.15 7.78 5.78
CA TYR A 48 3.69 7.82 5.90
C TYR A 48 3.04 6.78 5.00
N SER A 49 1.82 6.36 5.36
CA SER A 49 1.00 5.49 4.52
C SER A 49 0.35 6.30 3.40
N LEU A 50 0.32 5.78 2.17
CA LEU A 50 -0.39 6.43 1.07
C LEU A 50 -1.90 6.46 1.27
N LYS A 51 -2.44 5.61 2.16
CA LYS A 51 -3.85 5.68 2.60
C LYS A 51 -4.14 6.90 3.48
N ASN A 52 -3.14 7.36 4.24
CA ASN A 52 -3.28 8.51 5.13
C ASN A 52 -1.98 9.33 5.18
N ARG A 53 -1.86 10.29 4.26
CA ARG A 53 -0.64 11.08 4.03
C ARG A 53 -0.39 12.17 5.09
N SER A 54 -1.36 12.45 5.97
CA SER A 54 -1.24 13.49 7.00
C SER A 54 -0.48 13.01 8.24
N VAL A 55 -0.35 11.70 8.44
CA VAL A 55 0.31 11.11 9.61
C VAL A 55 1.66 10.55 9.21
N THR A 56 2.72 11.16 9.72
CA THR A 56 4.09 10.65 9.58
C THR A 56 4.49 9.93 10.86
N GLY A 57 5.12 8.77 10.72
CA GLY A 57 5.66 8.01 11.84
C GLY A 57 6.70 6.99 11.40
N ILE A 58 6.94 6.00 12.26
CA ILE A 58 7.98 5.00 12.06
C ILE A 58 7.42 3.58 11.98
N PHE A 59 8.12 2.73 11.24
CA PHE A 59 7.77 1.33 11.04
C PHE A 59 9.05 0.51 10.74
N PRO A 60 9.08 -0.80 11.09
CA PRO A 60 10.26 -1.63 10.89
C PRO A 60 10.56 -1.80 9.40
N ALA A 61 11.83 -1.67 9.02
CA ALA A 61 12.27 -1.90 7.64
C ALA A 61 12.09 -3.36 7.19
N SER A 62 12.21 -4.30 8.12
CA SER A 62 12.11 -5.74 7.87
C SER A 62 10.75 -6.19 7.32
N ILE A 63 9.70 -5.40 7.53
CA ILE A 63 8.35 -5.73 7.07
C ILE A 63 7.98 -5.00 5.77
N ILE A 64 8.89 -4.24 5.18
CA ILE A 64 8.64 -3.44 3.99
C ILE A 64 9.43 -4.02 2.82
N HIS A 65 8.70 -4.40 1.77
CA HIS A 65 9.29 -4.72 0.49
C HIS A 65 9.41 -3.45 -0.35
N ILE A 66 10.64 -3.03 -0.64
CA ILE A 66 10.91 -1.84 -1.47
C ILE A 66 10.49 -2.14 -2.91
N LYS A 67 9.74 -1.20 -3.51
CA LYS A 67 9.32 -1.27 -4.91
C LYS A 67 9.83 -0.03 -5.64
N ASN A 68 10.09 -0.20 -6.93
CA ASN A 68 10.47 0.91 -7.80
C ASN A 68 9.28 1.86 -7.97
N ALA A 69 9.57 3.15 -7.83
CA ALA A 69 8.59 4.19 -8.04
C ALA A 69 9.26 5.45 -8.61
N VAL A 70 8.56 6.14 -9.51
CA VAL A 70 8.93 7.47 -9.96
C VAL A 70 8.35 8.48 -8.97
N VAL A 71 9.20 9.36 -8.45
CA VAL A 71 8.76 10.46 -7.59
C VAL A 71 8.60 11.70 -8.44
N GLU A 72 7.36 12.08 -8.73
CA GLU A 72 7.03 13.37 -9.36
C GLU A 72 6.86 14.43 -8.27
N LEU A 73 7.64 15.51 -8.34
CA LEU A 73 7.40 16.70 -7.53
C LEU A 73 6.30 17.54 -8.19
N ARG A 74 5.07 17.46 -7.65
CA ARG A 74 3.98 18.36 -8.03
C ARG A 74 3.89 19.47 -6.98
N GLY A 75 4.63 20.56 -7.22
CA GLY A 75 4.73 21.66 -6.26
C GLY A 75 5.46 21.23 -4.99
N ASN A 76 4.84 21.43 -3.82
CA ASN A 76 5.41 21.07 -2.50
C ASN A 76 5.08 19.63 -2.06
N GLN A 77 4.47 18.82 -2.94
CA GLN A 77 4.08 17.44 -2.64
C GLN A 77 4.84 16.45 -3.54
N GLU A 78 5.49 15.47 -2.92
CA GLU A 78 6.06 14.31 -3.62
C GLU A 78 4.92 13.34 -4.00
N ASN A 79 4.63 13.19 -5.28
CA ASN A 79 3.70 12.17 -5.77
C ASN A 79 4.49 10.91 -6.13
N ILE A 80 4.16 9.79 -5.50
CA ILE A 80 4.81 8.51 -5.77
C ILE A 80 3.99 7.75 -6.79
N ILE A 81 4.59 7.48 -7.94
CA ILE A 81 3.97 6.69 -9.01
C ILE A 81 4.69 5.36 -9.05
N SER A 82 3.99 4.28 -8.71
CA SER A 82 4.51 2.92 -8.85
C SER A 82 4.92 2.67 -10.31
N THR A 83 6.07 2.05 -10.56
CA THR A 83 6.49 1.66 -11.92
C THR A 83 5.88 0.34 -12.39
N GLU A 84 4.91 -0.20 -11.65
CA GLU A 84 4.13 -1.36 -12.09
C GLU A 84 3.47 -1.08 -13.43
N VAL A 85 3.33 -2.12 -14.26
CA VAL A 85 2.71 -2.02 -15.59
C VAL A 85 1.31 -1.41 -15.44
N PRO A 86 0.91 -0.40 -16.24
CA PRO A 86 -0.38 0.28 -16.10
C PRO A 86 -1.58 -0.67 -16.02
N MET A 87 -1.56 -1.76 -16.78
CA MET A 87 -2.57 -2.81 -16.74
C MET A 87 -2.70 -3.46 -15.35
N VAL A 88 -1.57 -3.76 -14.69
CA VAL A 88 -1.56 -4.31 -13.31
C VAL A 88 -2.16 -3.31 -12.32
N GLN A 89 -1.87 -2.02 -12.51
CA GLN A 89 -2.43 -0.95 -11.67
C GLN A 89 -3.94 -0.82 -11.83
N GLU A 90 -4.43 -0.85 -13.07
CA GLU A 90 -5.86 -0.82 -13.38
C GLU A 90 -6.58 -2.01 -12.74
N ILE A 91 -6.10 -3.24 -12.99
CA ILE A 91 -6.68 -4.46 -12.42
C ILE A 91 -6.70 -4.39 -10.89
N THR A 92 -5.57 -3.99 -10.26
CA THR A 92 -5.46 -3.89 -8.80
C THR A 92 -6.41 -2.83 -8.22
N THR A 93 -6.56 -1.69 -8.91
CA THR A 93 -7.45 -0.60 -8.48
C THR A 93 -8.91 -1.02 -8.61
N THR A 94 -9.30 -1.63 -9.73
CA THR A 94 -10.65 -2.17 -9.94
C THR A 94 -11.00 -3.19 -8.86
N LEU A 95 -10.13 -4.17 -8.59
CA LEU A 95 -10.35 -5.15 -7.52
C LEU A 95 -10.53 -4.49 -6.14
N ARG A 96 -9.78 -3.42 -5.84
CA ARG A 96 -9.90 -2.67 -4.59
C ARG A 96 -11.23 -1.93 -4.48
N GLU A 97 -11.68 -1.24 -5.53
CA GLU A 97 -12.96 -0.55 -5.57
C GLU A 97 -14.12 -1.53 -5.36
N TRP A 98 -14.01 -2.69 -5.99
CA TRP A 98 -14.94 -3.79 -5.94
C TRP A 98 -15.01 -4.48 -4.57
N SER A 99 -13.94 -4.44 -3.76
CA SER A 99 -13.90 -5.00 -2.40
C SER A 99 -14.88 -4.38 -1.40
N ASN A 100 -15.53 -3.27 -1.74
CA ASN A 100 -16.64 -2.71 -0.96
C ASN A 100 -18.00 -3.21 -1.47
N ILE A 101 -18.12 -3.40 -2.79
CA ILE A 101 -19.35 -3.84 -3.45
C ILE A 101 -19.72 -5.26 -3.01
N TRP A 102 -18.77 -6.19 -2.96
CA TRP A 102 -19.06 -7.58 -2.56
C TRP A 102 -19.62 -7.71 -1.14
N LYS A 103 -19.17 -6.87 -0.20
CA LYS A 103 -19.68 -6.83 1.18
C LYS A 103 -21.14 -6.40 1.18
N GLN A 104 -21.48 -5.41 0.36
CA GLN A 104 -22.85 -4.94 0.19
C GLN A 104 -23.73 -6.00 -0.48
N LEU A 105 -23.25 -6.66 -1.54
CA LEU A 105 -23.99 -7.72 -2.23
C LEU A 105 -24.28 -8.93 -1.33
N TYR A 106 -23.31 -9.32 -0.49
CA TYR A 106 -23.49 -10.37 0.51
C TYR A 106 -24.56 -9.98 1.55
N MET A 107 -24.50 -8.76 2.09
CA MET A 107 -25.48 -8.27 3.07
C MET A 107 -26.90 -8.19 2.51
N VAL A 108 -27.06 -7.88 1.22
CA VAL A 108 -28.37 -7.77 0.53
C VAL A 108 -28.83 -9.12 -0.03
N SER A 109 -28.12 -10.23 0.25
CA SER A 109 -28.46 -11.60 -0.17
C SER A 109 -28.63 -11.79 -1.68
N LYS A 110 -27.94 -11.00 -2.51
CA LYS A 110 -27.94 -11.15 -3.98
C LYS A 110 -26.93 -12.21 -4.44
N GLN A 111 -27.25 -13.48 -4.18
CA GLN A 111 -26.32 -14.59 -4.39
C GLN A 111 -25.82 -14.72 -5.84
N GLU A 112 -26.66 -14.55 -6.85
CA GLU A 112 -26.24 -14.63 -8.26
C GLU A 112 -25.22 -13.54 -8.63
N GLN A 113 -25.45 -12.30 -8.17
CA GLN A 113 -24.52 -11.19 -8.41
C GLN A 113 -23.20 -11.37 -7.66
N PHE A 114 -23.26 -12.02 -6.48
CA PHE A 114 -22.07 -12.38 -5.73
C PHE A 114 -21.22 -13.43 -6.47
N PHE A 115 -21.82 -14.48 -7.03
CA PHE A 115 -21.08 -15.49 -7.79
C PHE A 115 -20.47 -14.93 -9.07
N LEU A 116 -21.21 -14.13 -9.84
CA LEU A 116 -20.68 -13.45 -11.01
C LEU A 116 -19.46 -12.56 -10.66
N PHE A 117 -19.58 -11.80 -9.57
CA PHE A 117 -18.49 -10.97 -9.08
C PHE A 117 -17.27 -11.79 -8.65
N LEU A 118 -17.49 -12.93 -7.97
CA LEU A 118 -16.42 -13.83 -7.55
C LEU A 118 -15.66 -14.41 -8.75
N ASP A 119 -16.37 -14.78 -9.81
CA ASP A 119 -15.75 -15.29 -11.04
C ASP A 119 -14.96 -14.21 -11.76
N MET A 120 -15.50 -12.98 -11.85
CA MET A 120 -14.77 -11.84 -12.42
C MET A 120 -13.50 -11.49 -11.63
N THR A 121 -13.57 -11.50 -10.29
CA THR A 121 -12.41 -11.20 -9.45
C THR A 121 -11.32 -12.26 -9.52
N LYS A 122 -11.69 -13.54 -9.63
CA LYS A 122 -10.75 -14.63 -9.89
C LYS A 122 -10.06 -14.48 -11.24
N ALA A 123 -10.83 -14.27 -12.31
CA ALA A 123 -10.30 -14.10 -13.67
C ALA A 123 -9.32 -12.92 -13.76
N LEU A 124 -9.65 -11.79 -13.11
CA LEU A 124 -8.75 -10.64 -13.03
C LEU A 124 -7.50 -10.91 -12.19
N SER A 125 -7.60 -11.69 -11.11
CA SER A 125 -6.45 -12.04 -10.28
C SER A 125 -5.46 -12.97 -10.99
N GLU A 126 -5.93 -13.84 -11.88
CA GLU A 126 -5.08 -14.71 -12.70
C GLU A 126 -4.23 -13.92 -13.71
N GLN A 127 -4.69 -12.74 -14.14
CA GLN A 127 -3.93 -11.84 -15.02
C GLN A 127 -2.77 -11.13 -14.30
N LEU A 128 -2.67 -11.27 -12.97
CA LEU A 128 -1.60 -10.70 -12.14
C LEU A 128 -0.49 -11.71 -11.81
N LEU A 129 -0.65 -12.99 -12.19
CA LEU A 129 0.33 -14.07 -12.03
C LEU A 129 1.18 -14.26 -13.29
#